data_AF-A0A1C6E2N7-F1
#
_entry.id   AF-A0A1C6E2N7-F1
#
_cell.length_a   1.000
_cell.length_b   1.000
_cell.length_c   1.000
_cell.angle_alpha   90.00
_cell.angle_beta   90.00
_cell.angle_gamma   90.00
#
_symmetry.space_group_name_H-M   'P 1'
#
loop_
_entity.id
_entity.type
_entity.pdbx_description
1 polymer ?
#
loop_
_entity_poly.entity_id
_entity_poly.type
_entity_poly.pdbx_seq_one_letter_code
_entity_poly.pdbx_strand_id
1 'polypeptide(L)'
;MKPISYKLTREDIDTILCTLSILPSLDMEITDIQAEINLQCCMSAARKITSGVQNLLPNEFRVIFASLKASQLILQGEYQVDAETKKECMNHIFTINKLVSAFESSFS
;
A
#
# COMPACT_ATOMS: atom_id res chain seq x y z
N MET A 1 -9.70 -8.78 12.70
CA MET A 1 -9.88 -8.32 11.32
C MET A 1 -10.92 -9.19 10.66
N LYS A 2 -11.98 -8.61 10.09
CA LYS A 2 -12.92 -9.36 9.25
C LYS A 2 -12.18 -9.82 7.99
N PRO A 3 -12.46 -11.02 7.45
CA PRO A 3 -11.87 -11.43 6.18
C PRO A 3 -12.28 -10.42 5.09
N ILE A 4 -11.30 -9.98 4.30
CA ILE A 4 -11.56 -9.12 3.14
C ILE A 4 -12.41 -9.94 2.17
N SER A 5 -13.71 -9.62 2.05
CA SER A 5 -14.56 -10.18 1.01
C SER A 5 -14.32 -9.52 -0.36
N TYR A 6 -13.38 -8.56 -0.44
CA TYR A 6 -12.99 -7.89 -1.66
C TYR A 6 -11.99 -8.75 -2.45
N LYS A 7 -12.43 -9.21 -3.62
CA LYS A 7 -11.57 -9.93 -4.55
C LYS A 7 -10.76 -8.93 -5.37
N LEU A 8 -9.45 -8.90 -5.16
CA LEU A 8 -8.53 -8.03 -5.91
C LEU A 8 -8.56 -8.38 -7.40
N THR A 9 -8.72 -7.36 -8.22
CA THR A 9 -8.52 -7.41 -9.67
C THR A 9 -7.02 -7.30 -10.01
N ARG A 10 -6.66 -7.51 -11.27
CA ARG A 10 -5.28 -7.31 -11.73
C ARG A 10 -4.81 -5.86 -11.53
N GLU A 11 -5.68 -4.90 -11.85
CA GLU A 11 -5.41 -3.47 -11.67
C GLU A 11 -5.21 -3.12 -10.17
N ASP A 12 -5.95 -3.79 -9.28
CA ASP A 12 -5.74 -3.62 -7.84
C ASP A 12 -4.38 -4.13 -7.39
N ILE A 13 -3.97 -5.30 -7.89
CA ILE A 13 -2.66 -5.88 -7.58
C ILE A 13 -1.55 -4.95 -8.09
N ASP A 14 -1.63 -4.52 -9.35
CA ASP A 14 -0.63 -3.62 -9.95
C ASP A 14 -0.52 -2.31 -9.16
N THR A 15 -1.66 -1.75 -8.71
CA THR A 15 -1.70 -0.56 -7.87
C THR A 15 -1.09 -0.80 -6.49
N ILE A 16 -1.41 -1.90 -5.82
CA ILE A 16 -0.83 -2.22 -4.50
C ILE A 16 0.68 -2.42 -4.61
N LEU A 17 1.16 -3.07 -5.67
CA LEU A 17 2.59 -3.24 -5.89
C LEU A 17 3.31 -1.90 -6.07
N CYS A 18 2.72 -1.00 -6.85
CA CYS A 18 3.20 0.37 -7.01
C CYS A 18 3.28 1.10 -5.67
N THR A 19 2.21 1.10 -4.86
CA THR A 19 2.23 1.81 -3.58
C THR A 19 3.22 1.17 -2.59
N LEU A 20 3.32 -0.16 -2.56
CA LEU A 20 4.28 -0.88 -1.72
C LEU A 20 5.74 -0.59 -2.10
N SER A 21 6.05 -0.31 -3.38
CA SER A 21 7.41 0.08 -3.77
C SER A 21 7.75 1.52 -3.38
N ILE A 22 6.75 2.39 -3.26
CA ILE A 22 6.91 3.79 -2.85
C ILE A 22 7.07 3.90 -1.32
N LEU A 23 6.31 3.13 -0.54
CA LEU A 23 6.24 3.32 0.92
C LEU A 23 7.62 3.35 1.61
N PRO A 24 8.57 2.44 1.35
CA PRO A 24 9.88 2.45 2.01
C PRO A 24 10.75 3.66 1.65
N SER A 25 10.54 4.28 0.47
CA SER A 25 11.32 5.46 0.06
C SER A 25 10.82 6.77 0.71
N LEU A 26 9.70 6.72 1.44
CA LEU A 26 9.16 7.89 2.13
C LEU A 26 9.84 8.14 3.49
N ASP A 27 10.69 7.21 3.96
CA ASP A 27 11.49 7.34 5.18
C ASP A 27 10.68 7.87 6.38
N MET A 28 9.51 7.28 6.60
CA MET A 28 8.53 7.74 7.60
C MET A 28 8.79 7.15 8.99
N GLU A 29 9.59 6.11 9.07
CA GLU A 29 9.91 5.39 10.28
C GLU A 29 10.95 6.11 11.14
N ILE A 30 10.77 6.06 12.46
CA ILE A 30 11.67 6.73 13.42
C ILE A 30 12.99 5.95 13.60
N THR A 31 12.99 4.64 13.34
CA THR A 31 14.15 3.77 13.56
C THR A 31 14.40 2.85 12.37
N ASP A 32 15.68 2.62 12.08
CA ASP A 32 16.14 1.69 11.03
C ASP A 32 15.56 0.28 11.22
N ILE A 33 15.42 -0.15 12.49
CA ILE A 33 14.84 -1.46 12.82
C ILE A 33 13.37 -1.52 12.35
N GLN A 34 12.60 -0.46 12.58
CA GLN A 34 11.20 -0.42 12.16
C GLN A 34 11.07 -0.26 10.65
N ALA A 35 11.97 0.49 10.01
CA ALA A 35 12.05 0.62 8.56
C ALA A 35 12.30 -0.75 7.91
N GLU A 36 13.29 -1.52 8.42
CA GLU A 36 13.59 -2.86 7.92
C GLU A 36 12.40 -3.83 8.11
N ILE A 37 11.76 -3.80 9.29
CA ILE A 37 10.55 -4.62 9.53
C ILE A 37 9.45 -4.28 8.52
N ASN A 38 9.22 -2.99 8.25
CA ASN A 38 8.18 -2.55 7.32
C ASN A 38 8.53 -2.92 5.88
N LEU A 39 9.80 -2.80 5.48
CA LEU A 39 10.30 -3.24 4.18
C LEU A 39 10.06 -4.74 3.97
N GLN A 40 10.42 -5.58 4.95
CA GLN A 40 10.18 -7.02 4.88
C GLN A 40 8.69 -7.35 4.79
N CYS A 41 7.84 -6.60 5.52
CA CYS A 41 6.39 -6.74 5.40
C CYS A 41 5.90 -6.35 4.00
N CYS A 42 6.43 -5.29 3.39
CA CYS A 42 6.08 -4.86 2.03
C CYS A 42 6.44 -5.95 1.01
N MET A 43 7.65 -6.50 1.09
CA MET A 43 8.11 -7.57 0.23
C MET A 43 7.27 -8.85 0.38
N SER A 44 6.95 -9.22 1.63
CA SER A 44 6.11 -10.39 1.91
C SER A 44 4.68 -10.21 1.40
N ALA A 45 4.09 -9.03 1.64
CA ALA A 45 2.78 -8.67 1.11
C ALA A 45 2.77 -8.78 -0.41
N ALA A 46 3.67 -8.09 -1.11
CA ALA A 46 3.82 -8.11 -2.56
C ALA A 46 3.90 -9.53 -3.12
N ARG A 47 4.76 -10.38 -2.53
CA ARG A 47 4.89 -11.79 -2.96
C ARG A 47 3.59 -12.58 -2.81
N LYS A 48 2.84 -12.36 -1.72
CA LYS A 48 1.60 -13.09 -1.45
C LYS A 48 0.47 -12.67 -2.40
N ILE A 49 0.27 -11.37 -2.59
CA ILE A 49 -0.77 -10.89 -3.51
C ILE A 49 -0.50 -11.31 -4.96
N THR A 50 0.75 -11.29 -5.42
CA THR A 50 1.09 -11.77 -6.78
C THR A 50 0.92 -13.29 -6.94
N SER A 51 1.12 -14.04 -5.87
CA SER A 51 0.97 -15.50 -5.87
C SER A 51 -0.48 -15.97 -5.63
N GLY A 52 -1.42 -15.04 -5.48
CA GLY A 52 -2.83 -15.35 -5.19
C GLY A 52 -3.09 -15.91 -3.79
N VAL A 53 -2.15 -15.74 -2.86
CA VAL A 53 -2.31 -16.15 -1.46
C VAL A 53 -3.30 -15.21 -0.78
N GLN A 54 -4.43 -15.76 -0.31
CA GLN A 54 -5.50 -14.96 0.30
C GLN A 54 -5.27 -14.62 1.77
N ASN A 55 -4.40 -15.38 2.45
CA ASN A 55 -4.12 -15.19 3.87
C ASN A 55 -2.94 -14.23 4.08
N LEU A 56 -3.27 -12.93 4.12
CA LEU A 56 -2.34 -11.90 4.57
C LEU A 56 -2.27 -11.87 6.10
N LEU A 57 -1.05 -11.75 6.62
CA LEU A 57 -0.79 -11.53 8.04
C LEU A 57 -1.15 -10.09 8.42
N PRO A 58 -1.41 -9.80 9.71
CA PRO A 58 -1.79 -8.45 10.15
C PRO A 58 -0.81 -7.36 9.73
N ASN A 59 0.51 -7.61 9.80
CA ASN A 59 1.51 -6.63 9.39
C ASN A 59 1.58 -6.43 7.87
N GLU A 60 1.33 -7.48 7.08
CA GLU A 60 1.27 -7.38 5.61
C GLU A 60 0.06 -6.54 5.19
N PHE A 61 -1.08 -6.77 5.84
CA PHE A 61 -2.26 -5.95 5.65
C PHE A 61 -1.99 -4.49 6.03
N ARG A 62 -1.34 -4.27 7.19
CA ARG A 62 -1.00 -2.93 7.69
C ARG A 62 -0.17 -2.15 6.69
N VAL A 63 0.88 -2.75 6.12
CA VAL A 63 1.74 -2.06 5.15
C VAL A 63 1.05 -1.82 3.80
N ILE A 64 0.16 -2.73 3.35
CA ILE A 64 -0.67 -2.47 2.16
C ILE A 64 -1.52 -1.23 2.40
N PHE A 65 -2.25 -1.18 3.51
CA PHE A 65 -3.10 -0.03 3.80
C PHE A 65 -2.30 1.26 4.00
N ALA A 66 -1.19 1.20 4.74
CA ALA A 66 -0.32 2.34 4.95
C ALA A 66 0.23 2.88 3.62
N SER A 67 0.63 1.99 2.70
CA SER A 67 1.12 2.40 1.38
C SER A 67 0.04 3.10 0.55
N LEU A 68 -1.18 2.56 0.51
CA LEU A 68 -2.32 3.16 -0.18
C LEU A 68 -2.66 4.53 0.40
N LYS A 69 -2.64 4.65 1.73
CA LYS A 69 -2.89 5.92 2.43
C LYS A 69 -1.80 6.96 2.17
N ALA A 70 -0.52 6.57 2.22
CA ALA A 70 0.58 7.46 1.89
C ALA A 70 0.49 7.97 0.44
N SER A 71 0.22 7.08 -0.52
CA SER A 71 -0.01 7.48 -1.92
C SER A 71 -1.22 8.38 -2.10
N GLN A 72 -2.31 8.18 -1.34
CA GLN A 72 -3.46 9.08 -1.32
C GLN A 72 -3.08 10.49 -0.80
N LEU A 73 -2.29 10.57 0.27
CA LEU A 73 -1.80 11.85 0.81
C LEU A 73 -0.88 12.58 -0.19
N ILE A 74 -0.03 11.85 -0.91
CA ILE A 74 0.77 12.39 -2.02
C ILE A 74 -0.12 13.03 -3.10
N LEU A 75 -1.18 12.33 -3.49
CA LEU A 75 -2.13 12.80 -4.51
C LEU A 75 -2.92 14.04 -4.07
N GLN A 76 -3.24 14.11 -2.77
CA GLN A 76 -3.91 15.27 -2.17
C GLN A 76 -2.97 16.47 -1.95
N GLY A 77 -1.66 16.27 -2.09
CA GLY A 77 -0.64 17.30 -1.83
C GLY A 77 -0.30 17.48 -0.35
N GLU A 78 -0.81 16.59 0.52
CA GLU A 78 -0.55 16.57 1.96
C GLU A 78 0.82 15.97 2.30
N TYR A 79 1.42 15.21 1.38
CA TYR A 79 2.77 14.69 1.49
C TYR A 79 3.57 14.99 0.21
N GLN A 80 4.69 15.70 0.35
CA GLN A 80 5.50 16.14 -0.78
C GLN A 80 6.54 15.08 -1.17
N VAL A 81 6.62 14.79 -2.47
CA VAL A 81 7.60 13.88 -3.09
C VAL A 81 8.11 14.50 -4.38
N ASP A 82 9.11 13.88 -4.99
CA ASP A 82 9.57 14.25 -6.32
C ASP A 82 8.48 14.04 -7.40
N ALA A 83 8.70 14.66 -8.56
CA ALA A 83 7.73 14.65 -9.64
C ALA A 83 7.49 13.25 -10.24
N GLU A 84 8.48 12.36 -10.20
CA GLU A 84 8.39 11.01 -10.73
C GLU A 84 7.50 10.14 -9.83
N THR A 85 7.77 10.14 -8.52
CA THR A 85 6.94 9.45 -7.52
C THR A 85 5.50 9.97 -7.55
N LYS A 86 5.29 11.28 -7.65
CA LYS A 86 3.94 11.86 -7.76
C LYS A 86 3.23 11.39 -9.02
N LYS A 87 3.93 11.36 -10.16
CA LYS A 87 3.39 10.89 -11.44
C LYS A 87 2.99 9.42 -11.38
N GLU A 88 3.79 8.60 -10.71
CA GLU A 88 3.48 7.18 -10.54
C GLU A 88 2.19 6.98 -9.72
N CYS A 89 2.03 7.70 -8.61
CA CYS A 89 0.76 7.73 -7.87
C CYS A 89 -0.41 8.20 -8.75
N MET A 90 -0.20 9.23 -9.60
CA MET A 90 -1.25 9.77 -10.47
C MET A 90 -1.75 8.75 -11.49
N ASN A 91 -0.89 7.88 -12.00
CA ASN A 91 -1.28 6.80 -12.92
C ASN A 91 -2.30 5.83 -12.29
N HIS A 92 -2.31 5.74 -10.95
CA HIS A 92 -3.15 4.82 -10.18
C HIS A 92 -4.24 5.52 -9.35
N ILE A 93 -4.49 6.82 -9.54
CA ILE A 93 -5.34 7.66 -8.66
C ILE A 93 -6.73 7.07 -8.35
N PHE A 94 -7.44 6.56 -9.36
CA PHE A 94 -8.79 6.01 -9.17
C PHE A 94 -8.76 4.73 -8.35
N THR A 95 -7.79 3.85 -8.63
CA THR A 95 -7.66 2.56 -7.95
C THR A 95 -7.09 2.72 -6.54
N ILE A 96 -6.19 3.67 -6.31
CA ILE A 96 -5.75 4.05 -4.96
C ILE A 96 -6.95 4.46 -4.10
N ASN A 97 -7.78 5.41 -4.58
CA ASN A 97 -8.93 5.89 -3.81
C ASN A 97 -9.95 4.77 -3.53
N LYS A 98 -10.25 3.94 -4.54
CA LYS A 98 -11.13 2.77 -4.40
C LYS A 98 -10.61 1.79 -3.34
N LEU A 99 -9.32 1.46 -3.39
CA LEU A 99 -8.69 0.51 -2.46
C LEU A 99 -8.58 1.07 -1.05
N VAL A 100 -8.27 2.36 -0.89
CA VAL A 100 -8.29 3.01 0.43
C VAL A 100 -9.66 2.83 1.09
N SER A 101 -10.75 3.16 0.39
CA SER A 101 -12.11 3.00 0.94
C SER A 101 -12.44 1.54 1.26
N ALA A 102 -12.01 0.59 0.40
CA ALA A 102 -12.22 -0.84 0.65
C ALA A 102 -11.47 -1.32 1.90
N PHE A 103 -10.22 -0.92 2.09
CA PHE A 103 -9.41 -1.33 3.24
C PHE A 103 -9.81 -0.61 4.54
N GLU A 104 -10.22 0.66 4.48
CA GLU A 104 -10.74 1.41 5.64
C GLU A 104 -11.91 0.68 6.31
N SER A 105 -12.84 0.16 5.51
CA SER A 105 -13.99 -0.60 6.02
C SER A 105 -13.61 -1.87 6.80
N SER A 106 -12.36 -2.34 6.67
CA SER A 106 -11.82 -3.50 7.39
C SER A 106 -11.16 -3.13 8.72
N PHE A 107 -10.89 -1.83 8.95
CA PHE A 107 -10.37 -1.29 10.19
C PHE A 107 -11.45 -0.63 11.07
N SER A 108 -12.65 -0.40 10.52
CA SER A 108 -13.84 0.10 11.24
C SER A 108 -14.62 -0.98 11.98
#